data_AF-A8NBR9-F1
#
_entry.id   AF-A8NBR9-F1
#
_cell.length_a   1.000
_cell.length_b   1.000
_cell.length_c   1.000
_cell.angle_alpha   90.00
_cell.angle_beta   90.00
_cell.angle_gamma   90.00
#
_symmetry.space_group_name_H-M   'P 1'
#
loop_
_entity.id
_entity.type
_entity.pdbx_description
1 polymer ?
#
loop_
_entity_poly.entity_id
_entity_poly.type
_entity_poly.pdbx_seq_one_letter_code
_entity_poly.pdbx_strand_id
1 'polypeptide(L)' 'MTHTEHKASGIGDFGEEGINKFVEEHVCQEVCLLLGFDKQFPLTPVTSYEKYSESEEEGSDPTNRTSKLASDFI' A
#
# COMPACT_ATOMS: atom_id res chain seq x y z
N MET A 1 5.49 6.03 15.56
CA MET A 1 4.53 6.07 14.44
C MET A 1 4.82 4.85 13.61
N THR A 2 3.78 4.15 13.14
CA THR A 2 3.95 2.89 12.42
C THR A 2 3.52 3.10 10.98
N HIS A 3 4.36 2.64 10.04
CA HIS A 3 4.00 2.56 8.64
C HIS A 3 3.77 1.11 8.26
N THR A 4 2.74 0.84 7.47
CA THR A 4 2.40 -0.51 7.01
C THR A 4 2.21 -0.51 5.50
N GLU A 5 2.47 -1.62 4.83
CA GLU A 5 2.34 -1.73 3.37
C GLU A 5 0.96 -1.26 2.85
N HIS A 6 -0.10 -1.40 3.64
CA HIS A 6 -1.48 -1.08 3.26
C HIS A 6 -2.09 0.11 4.01
N LYS A 7 -1.29 0.96 4.66
CA LYS A 7 -1.77 2.14 5.41
C LYS A 7 -2.80 1.81 6.52
N ALA A 8 -2.65 0.67 7.18
CA ALA A 8 -3.58 0.13 8.17
C ALA A 8 -3.41 0.73 9.59
N SER A 9 -2.39 1.56 9.83
CA SER A 9 -2.09 2.09 11.17
C SER A 9 -2.73 3.46 11.50
N GLY A 10 -3.59 4.00 10.63
CA GLY A 10 -4.33 5.25 10.86
C GLY A 10 -3.77 6.48 10.13
N ILE A 11 -4.17 7.68 10.55
CA ILE A 11 -3.92 8.95 9.82
C ILE A 11 -2.43 9.28 9.63
N GLY A 12 -1.55 8.76 10.50
CA GLY A 12 -0.10 8.92 10.38
C GLY A 12 0.60 7.83 9.56
N ASP A 13 -0.14 6.92 8.94
CA ASP A 13 0.44 5.83 8.16
C ASP A 13 0.59 6.23 6.69
N PHE A 14 1.80 6.63 6.31
CA PHE A 14 2.16 6.94 4.92
C PHE A 14 2.47 5.69 4.08
N GLY A 15 2.37 4.49 4.66
CA GLY A 15 2.66 3.21 4.04
C GLY A 15 4.05 3.10 3.43
N GLU A 16 4.14 2.53 2.23
CA GLU A 16 5.42 2.35 1.53
C GLU A 16 6.22 3.65 1.39
N GLU A 17 5.55 4.79 1.19
CA GLU A 17 6.21 6.10 1.12
C GLU A 17 6.94 6.43 2.43
N GLY A 18 6.28 6.22 3.57
CA GLY A 18 6.88 6.44 4.90
C GLY A 18 8.01 5.46 5.20
N ILE A 19 7.85 4.19 4.80
CA ILE A 19 8.89 3.17 4.93
C ILE A 19 10.12 3.55 4.09
N ASN A 20 9.92 3.93 2.83
CA ASN A 20 11.00 4.31 1.93
C ASN A 20 11.72 5.55 2.41
N LYS A 21 10.99 6.55 2.92
CA LYS A 21 11.61 7.73 3.54
C LYS A 21 12.50 7.39 4.73
N PHE A 22 12.07 6.45 5.57
CA PHE A 22 12.92 5.94 6.64
C PHE A 22 14.19 5.29 6.08
N VAL A 23 14.08 4.41 5.06
CA VAL A 23 15.25 3.73 4.47
C VAL A 23 16.23 4.72 3.82
N GLU A 24 15.74 5.74 3.12
CA GLU A 24 16.58 6.76 2.46
C GLU A 24 17.44 7.55 3.45
N GLU A 25 16.88 7.88 4.62
CA GLU A 25 17.53 8.75 5.61
C GLU A 25 18.23 7.98 6.74
N HIS A 26 17.97 6.67 6.86
CA HIS A 26 18.55 5.86 7.93
C HIS A 26 20.03 5.58 7.71
N VAL A 27 20.83 5.88 8.74
CA VAL A 27 22.21 5.44 8.84
C VAL A 27 22.35 4.58 10.10
N CYS A 28 22.75 3.32 9.93
CA CYS A 28 22.98 2.41 11.04
C CYS A 28 24.00 3.01 12.02
N GLN A 29 23.62 3.12 13.28
CA GLN A 29 24.49 3.53 14.38
C GLN A 29 24.92 2.31 15.21
N GLU A 30 25.69 2.55 16.28
CA GLU A 30 26.28 1.51 17.13
C GLU A 30 25.28 0.41 17.53
N VAL A 31 24.06 0.77 17.95
CA VAL A 31 23.04 -0.22 18.35
C VAL A 31 22.64 -1.13 17.18
N CYS A 32 22.43 -0.59 15.98
CA CYS A 32 22.09 -1.38 14.79
C CYS A 32 23.22 -2.36 14.44
N LEU A 33 24.47 -1.91 14.56
CA LEU A 33 25.66 -2.71 14.29
C LEU A 33 25.88 -3.80 15.34
N LEU A 34 25.67 -3.49 16.62
CA LEU A 34 25.76 -4.45 17.72
C LEU A 34 24.71 -5.56 17.60
N LEU A 35 23.53 -5.21 17.11
CA LEU A 35 22.46 -6.17 16.81
C LEU A 35 22.68 -6.91 15.46
N GLY A 36 23.67 -6.50 14.67
CA GLY A 36 24.00 -7.09 13.37
C GLY A 36 22.95 -6.83 12.28
N PHE A 37 22.11 -5.81 12.46
CA PHE A 37 21.03 -5.49 11.52
C PHE A 37 21.55 -4.97 10.18
N ASP A 38 22.72 -4.31 10.17
CA ASP A 38 23.38 -3.84 8.95
C ASP A 38 23.70 -4.98 7.96
N LYS A 39 23.98 -6.19 8.47
CA LYS A 39 24.38 -7.34 7.65
C LYS A 39 23.26 -8.36 7.46
N GLN A 40 22.51 -8.63 8.53
CA GLN A 40 21.48 -9.66 8.51
C GLN A 40 20.20 -9.17 7.84
N PHE A 41 19.90 -7.89 7.98
CA PHE A 41 18.67 -7.25 7.49
C PHE A 41 18.99 -5.91 6.82
N PRO A 42 19.79 -5.93 5.73
CA PRO A 42 20.13 -4.69 5.04
C PRO A 42 18.85 -4.02 4.56
N LEU A 43 18.66 -2.75 4.94
CA LEU A 43 17.50 -1.98 4.53
C LEU A 43 17.64 -1.61 3.05
N THR A 44 16.61 -1.94 2.26
CA THR A 44 16.51 -1.56 0.84
C THR A 44 15.16 -0.90 0.59
N PRO A 45 15.09 0.12 -0.29
CA PRO A 45 13.80 0.70 -0.66
C PRO A 45 12.85 -0.37 -1.18
N VAL A 46 11.58 -0.26 -0.79
CA VAL A 46 10.49 -1.06 -1.35
C VAL A 46 10.29 -0.60 -2.80
N THR A 47 10.68 -1.46 -3.75
CA THR A 47 10.37 -1.27 -5.17
C THR A 47 9.17 -2.14 -5.49
N SER A 48 8.13 -1.55 -6.07
CA SER A 48 6.80 -2.14 -6.32
C SER A 48 6.76 -3.29 -7.35
N TYR A 49 7.81 -4.10 -7.46
CA TYR A 49 7.89 -5.26 -8.35
C TYR A 49 7.81 -6.56 -7.55
N GLU A 50 6.63 -6.84 -6.99
CA GLU A 50 5.87 -8.07 -7.28
C GLU A 50 4.38 -7.71 -7.21
N LYS A 51 3.89 -7.19 -8.34
CA LYS A 51 2.47 -7.25 -8.68
C LYS A 51 2.10 -8.74 -8.80
N TYR A 52 1.72 -9.38 -7.70
CA TYR A 52 0.97 -10.63 -7.77
C TYR A 52 -0.40 -10.30 -8.37
N SER A 53 -0.53 -10.60 -9.66
CA SER A 53 -1.80 -10.58 -10.36
C SER A 53 -2.72 -11.66 -9.80
N GLU A 54 -3.95 -11.23 -9.50
CA GLU A 54 -5.22 -11.95 -9.69
C GLU A 54 -5.61 -13.10 -8.74
N SER A 55 -6.63 -12.81 -7.94
CA SER A 55 -7.91 -13.50 -8.07
C SER A 55 -9.04 -12.48 -7.93
N GLU A 56 -9.75 -12.24 -9.04
CA GLU A 56 -11.05 -11.56 -9.03
C GLU A 56 -12.03 -12.39 -8.20
N GLU A 57 -12.82 -11.72 -7.36
CA GLU A 57 -14.08 -12.26 -6.86
C GLU A 57 -15.14 -11.16 -6.95
N GLU A 58 -16.26 -11.56 -7.54
CA GLU A 58 -17.37 -10.75 -8.02
C GLU A 58 -18.01 -9.88 -6.95
N GLY A 59 -18.34 -8.64 -7.32
CA GLY A 59 -19.34 -7.81 -6.65
C GLY A 59 -20.23 -7.17 -7.69
N SER A 60 -21.22 -7.90 -8.18
CA SER A 60 -22.29 -7.38 -9.04
C SER A 60 -23.20 -6.45 -8.22
N ASP A 61 -23.10 -5.13 -8.42
CA ASP A 61 -24.05 -4.14 -7.90
C ASP A 61 -25.14 -3.84 -8.95
N PRO A 62 -26.40 -4.24 -8.74
CA PRO A 62 -27.48 -4.01 -9.68
C PRO A 62 -28.33 -2.81 -9.24
N THR A 63 -27.78 -1.59 -9.15
CA THR A 63 -28.62 -0.42 -8.80
C THR A 63 -28.41 0.84 -9.64
N ASN A 64 -27.94 0.73 -10.88
CA ASN A 64 -27.95 1.86 -11.83
C ASN A 64 -28.87 1.62 -13.03
N ARG A 65 -30.18 1.80 -12.81
CA ARG A 65 -31.19 1.96 -13.87
C ARG A 65 -32.05 3.19 -13.58
N THR A 66 -31.41 4.36 -13.61
CA THR A 66 -32.11 5.64 -13.78
C THR A 66 -31.55 6.34 -15.02
N SER A 67 -32.25 6.17 -16.14
CA SER A 67 -32.64 7.23 -17.08
C SER A 67 -32.96 6.64 -18.45
N LYS A 68 -34.00 7.21 -19.09
CA LYS A 68 -34.42 7.04 -20.49
C LYS A 68 -35.54 6.03 -20.76
N LEU A 69 -36.72 6.31 -20.20
CA LEU A 69 -37.99 6.08 -20.90
C LEU A 69 -38.58 7.46 -21.20
N ALA A 70 -38.31 7.95 -22.40
CA ALA A 70 -39.03 9.05 -23.03
C ALA A 70 -39.35 8.59 -24.46
N SER A 71 -40.64 8.68 -24.79
CA SER A 71 -41.29 8.34 -26.06
C SER A 71 -41.32 6.83 -26.34
N ASP A 72 -42.47 6.16 -26.36
CA ASP A 72 -43.63 6.49 -27.17
C ASP A 72 -44.96 6.27 -26.44
N PHE A 73 -45.81 7.31 -26.45
CA PHE A 73 -47.21 7.29 -26.01
C PHE A 73 -48.06 7.53 -27.26
N ILE A 74 -48.99 6.60 -27.50
CA ILE A 74 -50.11 6.54 -28.48
C ILE A 74 -49.74 6.09 -29.90
#